data_AF-A0A0E3Q502-F1
#
_entry.id   AF-A0A0E3Q502-F1
#
_cell.length_a   1.000
_cell.length_b   1.000
_cell.length_c   1.000
_cell.angle_alpha   90.00
_cell.angle_beta   90.00
_cell.angle_gamma   90.00
#
_symmetry.space_group_name_H-M   'P 1'
#
loop_
_entity.id
_entity.type
_entity.pdbx_description
1 polymer ?
#
loop_
_entity_poly.entity_id
_entity_poly.type
_entity_poly.pdbx_seq_one_letter_code
_entity_poly.pdbx_strand_id
1 'polypeptide(L)'
;MNQNPYEIFQKECPEVAARFNDLIEAQKALKGLDAKTKQLITIAIQTANRNPRGVQMHAMMARNEGAAREEIIAAVVLNLHHSGFAKVLECLPAAIDGFEGKI
;
A
#
# COMPACT_ATOMS: atom_id res chain seq x y z
N MET A 1 -19.73 -1.65 -14.80
CA MET A 1 -18.59 -2.49 -14.39
C MET A 1 -17.41 -1.55 -14.20
N ASN A 2 -16.91 -1.36 -12.98
CA ASN A 2 -15.68 -0.60 -12.78
C ASN A 2 -14.50 -1.54 -13.08
N GLN A 3 -13.91 -1.37 -14.25
CA GLN A 3 -12.73 -2.13 -14.66
C GLN A 3 -11.54 -1.69 -13.81
N ASN A 4 -10.70 -2.64 -13.37
CA ASN A 4 -9.54 -2.35 -12.53
C ASN A 4 -8.56 -1.45 -13.31
N PRO A 5 -8.17 -0.27 -12.80
CA PRO A 5 -7.24 0.61 -13.51
C PRO A 5 -5.92 -0.05 -13.88
N TYR A 6 -5.45 -1.02 -13.10
CA TYR A 6 -4.23 -1.77 -13.42
C TYR A 6 -4.41 -2.70 -14.62
N GLU A 7 -5.57 -3.35 -14.75
CA GLU A 7 -5.88 -4.19 -15.92
C GLU A 7 -5.96 -3.35 -17.21
N ILE A 8 -6.51 -2.13 -17.11
CA ILE A 8 -6.50 -1.17 -18.23
C ILE A 8 -5.05 -0.84 -18.60
N PHE A 9 -4.19 -0.50 -17.62
CA PHE A 9 -2.78 -0.22 -17.88
C PHE A 9 -2.05 -1.39 -18.55
N GLN A 10 -2.28 -2.62 -18.09
CA GLN A 10 -1.71 -3.82 -18.70
C GLN A 10 -2.17 -4.02 -20.15
N LYS A 11 -3.44 -3.74 -20.45
CA LYS A 11 -4.01 -3.89 -21.79
C LYS A 11 -3.51 -2.81 -22.76
N GLU A 12 -3.51 -1.56 -22.33
CA GLU A 12 -3.20 -0.42 -23.20
C GLU A 12 -1.68 -0.23 -23.37
N CYS A 13 -0.87 -0.58 -22.37
CA CYS A 13 0.59 -0.39 -22.36
C CYS A 13 1.34 -1.69 -21.97
N PRO A 14 1.21 -2.81 -22.71
CA PRO A 14 1.64 -4.13 -22.26
C PRO A 14 3.16 -4.23 -22.02
N GLU A 15 3.98 -3.63 -22.88
CA GLU A 15 5.44 -3.67 -22.71
C GLU A 15 5.88 -2.88 -21.46
N VAL A 16 5.32 -1.67 -21.26
CA VAL A 16 5.62 -0.85 -20.09
C VAL A 16 5.16 -1.54 -18.81
N ALA A 17 3.98 -2.17 -18.83
CA ALA A 17 3.45 -2.94 -17.70
C ALA A 17 4.34 -4.16 -17.36
N ALA A 18 4.88 -4.85 -18.36
CA ALA A 18 5.83 -5.95 -18.13
C ALA A 18 7.10 -5.45 -17.43
N ARG A 19 7.71 -4.36 -17.92
CA ARG A 19 8.91 -3.77 -17.29
C ARG A 19 8.63 -3.21 -15.90
N PHE A 20 7.43 -2.69 -15.67
CA PHE A 20 7.01 -2.24 -14.34
C PHE A 20 6.89 -3.43 -13.37
N ASN A 21 6.37 -4.57 -13.81
CA ASN A 21 6.35 -5.79 -12.98
C ASN A 21 7.77 -6.27 -12.64
N ASP A 22 8.72 -6.22 -13.59
CA ASP A 22 10.12 -6.57 -13.33
C ASP A 22 10.71 -5.69 -12.21
N LEU A 23 10.40 -4.38 -12.22
CA LEU A 23 10.80 -3.45 -11.16
C LEU A 23 10.18 -3.82 -9.80
N ILE A 24 8.88 -4.15 -9.78
CA ILE A 24 8.20 -4.58 -8.55
C ILE A 24 8.87 -5.83 -7.96
N GLU A 25 9.15 -6.84 -8.78
CA GLU A 25 9.79 -8.06 -8.31
C GLU A 25 11.22 -7.81 -7.81
N ALA A 26 11.98 -6.94 -8.48
CA ALA A 26 13.30 -6.53 -7.99
C ALA A 26 13.21 -5.83 -6.62
N GLN A 27 12.23 -4.95 -6.40
CA GLN A 27 12.00 -4.29 -5.11
C GLN A 27 11.58 -5.29 -4.02
N LYS A 28 10.72 -6.26 -4.35
CA LYS A 28 10.34 -7.35 -3.43
C LYS A 28 11.54 -8.21 -3.05
N ALA A 29 12.43 -8.51 -3.99
CA ALA A 29 13.63 -9.31 -3.75
C ALA A 29 14.77 -8.55 -3.04
N LEU A 30 14.73 -7.21 -3.01
CA LEU A 30 15.76 -6.39 -2.38
C LEU A 30 15.95 -6.78 -0.90
N LYS A 31 17.17 -7.20 -0.54
CA LYS A 31 17.50 -7.60 0.83
C LYS A 31 17.62 -6.37 1.76
N GLY A 32 17.53 -6.60 3.07
CA GLY A 32 17.73 -5.59 4.11
C GLY A 32 16.49 -5.27 4.94
N LEU A 33 15.29 -5.51 4.40
CA LEU A 33 14.03 -5.41 5.12
C LEU A 33 13.21 -6.68 4.90
N ASP A 34 12.54 -7.16 5.96
CA ASP A 34 11.57 -8.25 5.83
C ASP A 34 10.29 -7.80 5.11
N ALA A 35 9.47 -8.77 4.69
CA ALA A 35 8.26 -8.50 3.91
C ALA A 35 7.25 -7.64 4.68
N LYS A 36 7.04 -7.93 5.97
CA LYS A 36 6.18 -7.15 6.87
C LYS A 36 6.59 -5.68 6.90
N THR A 37 7.87 -5.40 7.14
CA THR A 37 8.43 -4.06 7.23
C THR A 37 8.30 -3.31 5.91
N LYS A 38 8.50 -3.98 4.77
CA LYS A 38 8.27 -3.38 3.45
C LYS A 38 6.81 -2.94 3.28
N GLN A 39 5.84 -3.74 3.72
CA GLN A 39 4.43 -3.36 3.63
C GLN A 39 4.10 -2.16 4.53
N LEU A 40 4.60 -2.15 5.78
CA LEU A 40 4.40 -1.03 6.71
C LEU A 40 4.99 0.28 6.17
N ILE A 41 6.19 0.24 5.59
CA ILE A 41 6.80 1.40 4.93
C ILE A 41 5.95 1.83 3.73
N THR A 42 5.45 0.88 2.95
CA THR A 42 4.61 1.19 1.78
C THR A 42 3.30 1.86 2.20
N ILE A 43 2.67 1.42 3.30
CA ILE A 43 1.49 2.08 3.88
C ILE A 43 1.80 3.53 4.24
N ALA A 44 2.96 3.79 4.85
CA ALA A 44 3.37 5.15 5.18
C ALA A 44 3.58 6.01 3.92
N ILE A 45 4.21 5.46 2.88
CA ILE A 45 4.41 6.14 1.58
C ILE A 45 3.07 6.43 0.90
N GLN A 46 2.14 5.47 0.88
CA GLN A 46 0.82 5.68 0.27
C GLN A 46 -0.01 6.71 1.04
N THR A 47 0.11 6.72 2.37
CA THR A 47 -0.49 7.75 3.23
C THR A 47 0.09 9.13 2.90
N ALA A 48 1.41 9.25 2.80
CA ALA A 48 2.09 10.49 2.45
C ALA A 48 1.65 11.04 1.07
N ASN A 49 1.27 10.15 0.15
CA ASN A 49 0.75 10.50 -1.18
C ASN A 49 -0.78 10.65 -1.24
N ARG A 50 -1.49 10.59 -0.10
CA ARG A 50 -2.96 10.66 -0.03
C ARG A 50 -3.65 9.62 -0.94
N ASN A 51 -3.15 8.39 -0.92
CA ASN A 51 -3.67 7.27 -1.71
C ASN A 51 -4.38 6.23 -0.82
N PRO A 52 -5.67 6.42 -0.49
CA PRO A 52 -6.40 5.50 0.38
C PRO A 52 -6.54 4.10 -0.22
N ARG A 53 -6.69 3.96 -1.55
CA ARG A 53 -6.77 2.64 -2.19
C ARG A 53 -5.47 1.86 -2.05
N GLY A 54 -4.33 2.53 -2.24
CA GLY A 54 -3.01 1.95 -1.99
C GLY A 54 -2.85 1.51 -0.53
N VAL A 55 -3.25 2.38 0.41
CA VAL A 55 -3.21 2.07 1.85
C VAL A 55 -4.05 0.83 2.18
N GLN A 56 -5.27 0.74 1.66
CA GLN A 56 -6.15 -0.41 1.86
C GLN A 56 -5.52 -1.72 1.35
N MET A 57 -5.00 -1.71 0.12
CA MET A 57 -4.35 -2.89 -0.46
C MET A 57 -3.12 -3.32 0.34
N HIS A 58 -2.26 -2.38 0.72
CA HIS A 58 -1.04 -2.69 1.45
C HIS A 58 -1.29 -3.05 2.92
N ALA A 59 -2.39 -2.59 3.53
CA ALA A 59 -2.81 -3.05 4.87
C ALA A 59 -3.24 -4.53 4.84
N MET A 60 -3.97 -4.97 3.81
CA MET A 60 -4.29 -6.38 3.62
C MET A 60 -3.02 -7.22 3.41
N MET A 61 -2.10 -6.75 2.56
CA MET A 61 -0.83 -7.44 2.33
C MET A 61 0.02 -7.50 3.61
N ALA A 62 0.11 -6.41 4.39
CA ALA A 62 0.81 -6.38 5.66
C ALA A 62 0.27 -7.42 6.65
N ARG A 63 -1.06 -7.54 6.75
CA ARG A 63 -1.71 -8.57 7.56
C ARG A 63 -1.31 -9.98 7.13
N ASN A 64 -1.25 -10.25 5.83
CA ASN A 64 -0.84 -11.56 5.31
C ASN A 64 0.62 -11.89 5.65
N GLU A 65 1.46 -10.86 5.79
CA GLU A 65 2.85 -10.98 6.28
C GLU A 65 2.95 -11.00 7.82
N GLY A 66 1.83 -11.07 8.54
CA GLY A 66 1.78 -11.19 10.00
C GLY A 66 1.83 -9.85 10.75
N ALA A 67 1.58 -8.71 10.09
CA ALA A 67 1.46 -7.43 10.79
C ALA A 67 0.25 -7.38 11.72
N ALA A 68 0.47 -6.87 12.93
CA ALA A 68 -0.60 -6.58 13.86
C ALA A 68 -1.39 -5.33 13.42
N ARG A 69 -2.63 -5.22 13.88
CA ARG A 69 -3.51 -4.07 13.62
C ARG A 69 -2.85 -2.76 14.05
N GLU A 70 -2.18 -2.78 15.19
CA GLU A 70 -1.51 -1.64 15.80
C GLU A 70 -0.32 -1.16 14.96
N GLU A 71 0.44 -2.09 14.34
CA GLU A 71 1.55 -1.75 13.46
C GLU A 71 1.07 -1.00 12.21
N ILE A 72 -0.05 -1.44 11.62
CA ILE A 72 -0.67 -0.79 10.46
C ILE A 72 -1.19 0.61 10.82
N ILE A 73 -1.88 0.74 11.96
CA ILE A 73 -2.36 2.04 12.45
C ILE A 73 -1.17 2.98 12.68
N ALA A 74 -0.10 2.49 13.31
CA ALA A 74 1.10 3.29 13.57
C ALA A 74 1.73 3.81 12.25
N ALA A 75 1.82 2.96 11.21
CA ALA A 75 2.36 3.37 9.91
C ALA A 75 1.57 4.52 9.26
N VAL A 76 0.24 4.54 9.42
CA VAL A 76 -0.60 5.65 8.95
C VAL A 76 -0.43 6.87 9.87
N VAL A 77 -0.61 6.71 11.19
CA VAL A 77 -0.63 7.80 12.17
C VAL A 77 0.71 8.53 12.27
N LEU A 78 1.83 7.86 12.00
CA LEU A 78 3.15 8.50 11.94
C LEU A 78 3.19 9.67 10.95
N ASN A 79 2.32 9.69 9.94
CA ASN A 79 2.23 10.77 8.95
C ASN A 79 1.57 12.07 9.46
N LEU A 80 0.98 12.10 10.67
CA LEU A 80 0.18 13.23 11.17
C LEU A 80 0.89 14.58 11.03
N HIS A 81 2.13 14.68 11.52
CA HIS A 81 2.93 15.90 11.47
C HIS A 81 3.98 15.89 10.35
N HIS A 82 4.28 14.72 9.76
CA HIS A 82 5.26 14.61 8.68
C HIS A 82 4.67 14.91 7.30
N SER A 83 3.43 14.46 7.04
CA SER A 83 2.79 14.53 5.72
C SER A 83 1.45 15.28 5.75
N GLY A 84 0.88 15.52 6.93
CA GLY A 84 -0.30 16.36 7.17
C GLY A 84 -1.54 15.61 7.65
N PHE A 85 -2.33 16.28 8.50
CA PHE A 85 -3.52 15.74 9.17
C PHE A 85 -4.57 15.16 8.21
N ALA A 86 -4.92 15.88 7.14
CA ALA A 86 -5.96 15.45 6.20
C ALA A 86 -5.65 14.10 5.55
N LYS A 87 -4.38 13.82 5.22
CA LYS A 87 -3.96 12.55 4.63
C LYS A 87 -4.20 11.38 5.58
N VAL A 88 -3.93 11.58 6.87
CA VAL A 88 -4.16 10.56 7.91
C VAL A 88 -5.65 10.29 8.08
N LEU A 89 -6.49 11.33 8.15
CA LEU A 89 -7.94 11.14 8.30
C LEU A 89 -8.57 10.35 7.15
N GLU A 90 -8.08 10.56 5.92
CA GLU A 90 -8.59 9.84 4.76
C GLU A 90 -8.04 8.41 4.64
N CYS A 91 -6.79 8.19 5.02
CA CYS A 91 -6.13 6.89 4.86
C CYS A 91 -6.38 5.93 6.03
N LEU A 92 -6.67 6.44 7.23
CA LEU A 92 -6.86 5.59 8.41
C LEU A 92 -8.07 4.63 8.27
N PRO A 93 -9.26 5.05 7.81
CA PRO A 93 -10.35 4.12 7.54
C PRO A 93 -9.98 3.07 6.50
N ALA A 94 -9.30 3.49 5.43
CA ALA A 94 -8.87 2.58 4.37
C ALA A 94 -7.88 1.50 4.87
N ALA A 95 -6.98 1.86 5.77
CA ALA A 95 -6.07 0.91 6.42
C ALA A 95 -6.82 -0.13 7.27
N ILE A 96 -7.83 0.31 8.02
CA ILE A 96 -8.68 -0.57 8.83
C ILE A 96 -9.47 -1.52 7.93
N ASP A 97 -10.11 -1.00 6.88
CA ASP A 97 -10.86 -1.82 5.93
C ASP A 97 -9.97 -2.87 5.26
N GLY A 98 -8.75 -2.48 4.85
CA GLY A 98 -7.75 -3.39 4.30
C GLY A 98 -7.33 -4.48 5.28
N PHE A 99 -7.06 -4.12 6.54
CA PHE A 99 -6.74 -5.10 7.59
C PHE A 99 -7.90 -6.07 7.85
N GLU A 100 -9.14 -5.58 7.85
CA GLU A 100 -10.36 -6.38 8.05
C GLU A 100 -10.73 -7.23 6.83
N GLY A 101 -10.07 -7.03 5.68
CA GLY A 101 -10.33 -7.78 4.44
C GLY A 101 -11.52 -7.25 3.63
N LYS A 102 -11.93 -6.00 3.85
CA LYS A 102 -12.93 -5.31 3.01
C LYS A 102 -12.16 -4.64 1.86
N ILE A 103 -12.26 -5.17 0.64
CA ILE A 103 -11.52 -4.72 -0.55
C ILE A 103 -12.46 -4.33 -1.68
#